data_AF-A0A941S449-F1
#
_entry.id   AF-A0A941S449-F1
#
_cell.length_a   1.000
_cell.length_b   1.000
_cell.length_c   1.000
_cell.angle_alpha   90.00
_cell.angle_beta   90.00
_cell.angle_gamma   90.00
#
_symmetry.space_group_name_H-M   'P 1'
#
loop_
_entity.id
_entity.type
_entity.pdbx_description
1 polymer ?
#
loop_
_entity_poly.entity_id
_entity_poly.type
_entity_poly.pdbx_seq_one_letter_code
_entity_poly.pdbx_strand_id
1 'polypeptide(L)'
;MTRRDLLFSALAPAASSPGFQLVDATASAGLNFQHNNGAFGAKYLPETMGPGCAFIDYDSDGWLDILLVNGCDWPGHKRRRSTLRLYRNNRNGTFTDVTAA
;
A
#
# COMPACT_ATOMS: atom_id res chain seq x y z
N MET A 1 -47.55 9.12 39.62
CA MET A 1 -47.05 7.98 38.82
C MET A 1 -45.68 8.36 38.28
N THR A 2 -44.60 8.00 38.97
CA THR A 2 -43.22 8.30 38.56
C THR A 2 -42.63 7.04 37.93
N ARG A 3 -42.34 7.11 36.62
CA ARG A 3 -41.74 6.01 35.85
C ARG A 3 -40.26 5.92 36.24
N ARG A 4 -39.86 4.79 36.81
CA ARG A 4 -38.46 4.45 37.09
C ARG A 4 -37.87 3.87 35.81
N ASP A 5 -36.99 4.62 35.16
CA ASP A 5 -36.22 4.12 34.03
C ASP A 5 -35.08 3.24 34.57
N LEU A 6 -35.18 1.92 34.32
CA LEU A 6 -34.13 0.95 34.62
C LEU A 6 -33.13 0.94 33.46
N LEU A 7 -31.96 1.53 33.67
CA LEU A 7 -30.82 1.41 32.75
C LEU A 7 -30.13 0.06 32.99
N PHE A 8 -30.27 -0.87 32.05
CA PHE A 8 -29.43 -2.06 31.97
C PHE A 8 -28.12 -1.68 31.28
N SER A 9 -27.00 -1.72 32.00
CA SER A 9 -25.66 -1.69 31.41
C SER A 9 -25.28 -3.12 31.00
N ALA A 10 -25.25 -3.40 29.71
CA ALA A 10 -24.70 -4.65 29.20
C ALA A 10 -23.18 -4.54 29.11
N LEU A 11 -22.45 -5.38 29.86
CA LEU A 11 -21.00 -5.53 29.69
C LEU A 11 -20.74 -6.21 28.34
N ALA A 12 -20.10 -5.50 27.41
CA ALA A 12 -19.54 -6.11 26.21
C ALA A 12 -18.35 -7.01 26.59
N PRO A 13 -18.18 -8.20 25.99
CA PRO A 13 -17.01 -9.04 26.22
C PRO A 13 -15.74 -8.29 25.77
N ALA A 14 -14.70 -8.34 26.60
CA ALA A 14 -13.40 -7.76 26.26
C ALA A 14 -12.83 -8.49 25.03
N ALA A 15 -12.57 -7.76 23.95
CA ALA A 15 -11.91 -8.30 22.78
C ALA A 15 -10.49 -8.76 23.16
N SER A 16 -10.16 -10.02 22.84
CA SER A 16 -8.81 -10.53 23.04
C SER A 16 -7.84 -9.84 22.09
N SER A 17 -6.73 -9.31 22.64
CA SER A 17 -5.67 -8.74 21.81
C SER A 17 -4.91 -9.86 21.10
N PRO A 18 -4.62 -9.73 19.79
CA PRO A 18 -4.05 -10.81 18.97
C PRO A 18 -2.59 -11.19 19.30
N GLY A 19 -1.95 -10.55 20.29
CA GLY A 19 -0.56 -10.83 20.68
C GLY A 19 0.51 -10.24 19.74
N PHE A 20 0.10 -9.58 18.66
CA PHE A 20 0.96 -8.84 17.74
C PHE A 20 0.33 -7.50 17.34
N GLN A 21 1.15 -6.62 16.77
CA GLN A 21 0.71 -5.34 16.20
C GLN A 21 1.10 -5.31 14.72
N LEU A 22 0.16 -4.92 13.86
CA LEU A 22 0.49 -4.53 12.49
C LEU A 22 0.92 -3.07 12.53
N VAL A 23 2.08 -2.78 11.95
CA VAL A 23 2.61 -1.42 11.85
C VAL A 23 2.80 -1.06 10.40
N ASP A 24 2.50 0.20 10.06
CA ASP A 24 2.87 0.74 8.76
C ASP A 24 4.39 0.98 8.74
N ALA A 25 5.09 0.17 7.95
CA ALA A 25 6.53 0.27 7.75
C ALA A 25 6.91 1.00 6.45
N THR A 26 5.95 1.56 5.69
CA THR A 26 6.18 2.09 4.35
C THR A 26 7.22 3.22 4.37
N ALA A 27 7.01 4.21 5.23
CA ALA A 27 7.90 5.36 5.34
C ALA A 27 9.26 5.00 5.95
N SER A 28 9.28 4.17 7.01
CA SER A 28 10.52 3.75 7.66
C SER A 28 11.38 2.83 6.78
N ALA A 29 10.76 2.06 5.90
CA ALA A 29 11.45 1.24 4.90
C ALA A 29 11.95 2.04 3.68
N GLY A 30 11.63 3.34 3.59
CA GLY A 30 12.04 4.19 2.46
C GLY A 30 11.20 4.03 1.19
N LEU A 31 10.02 3.43 1.27
CA LEU A 31 9.11 3.24 0.13
C LEU A 31 8.25 4.50 -0.09
N ASN A 32 8.20 4.97 -1.33
CA ASN A 32 7.45 6.19 -1.70
C ASN A 32 6.60 6.03 -2.99
N PHE A 33 6.24 4.78 -3.31
CA PHE A 33 5.50 4.44 -4.53
C PHE A 33 4.09 5.02 -4.53
N GLN A 34 3.69 5.59 -5.67
CA GLN A 34 2.31 6.00 -5.93
C GLN A 34 1.80 5.32 -7.20
N HIS A 35 0.73 4.55 -7.05
CA HIS A 35 0.02 3.96 -8.17
C HIS A 35 -0.69 5.03 -8.98
N ASN A 36 -0.62 4.89 -10.30
CA ASN A 36 -1.39 5.62 -11.27
C ASN A 36 -2.46 4.70 -11.84
N ASN A 37 -3.66 4.81 -11.31
CA ASN A 37 -4.82 4.08 -11.81
C ASN A 37 -5.45 4.73 -13.07
N GLY A 38 -4.92 5.85 -13.55
CA GLY A 38 -5.36 6.52 -14.78
C GLY A 38 -6.66 7.33 -14.66
N ALA A 39 -7.23 7.49 -13.46
CA ALA A 39 -8.61 7.98 -13.32
C ALA A 39 -8.88 9.39 -13.90
N PHE A 40 -9.88 9.51 -14.79
CA PHE A 40 -10.24 10.79 -15.44
C PHE A 40 -11.76 11.11 -15.47
N GLY A 41 -12.51 10.64 -14.48
CA GLY A 41 -13.88 11.12 -14.18
C GLY A 41 -14.99 10.14 -14.53
N ALA A 42 -14.81 9.26 -15.52
CA ALA A 42 -15.82 8.30 -15.95
C ALA A 42 -15.78 6.94 -15.21
N LYS A 43 -14.83 6.73 -14.28
CA LYS A 43 -14.71 5.53 -13.44
C LYS A 43 -14.60 4.23 -14.25
N TYR A 44 -13.56 4.11 -15.07
CA TYR A 44 -13.31 2.88 -15.82
C TYR A 44 -12.83 1.73 -14.94
N LEU A 45 -13.07 0.48 -15.36
CA LEU A 45 -12.65 -0.72 -14.64
C LEU A 45 -11.16 -0.72 -14.23
N PRO A 46 -10.19 -0.28 -15.06
CA PRO A 46 -8.79 -0.22 -14.63
C PRO A 46 -8.53 0.72 -13.45
N GLU A 47 -9.38 1.72 -13.23
CA GLU A 47 -9.23 2.68 -12.12
C GLU A 47 -9.45 2.02 -10.74
N THR A 48 -10.21 0.92 -10.71
CA THR A 48 -10.49 0.14 -9.49
C THR A 48 -9.47 -0.97 -9.25
N MET A 49 -8.54 -1.18 -10.18
CA MET A 49 -7.52 -2.21 -10.07
C MET A 49 -6.27 -1.67 -9.37
N GLY A 50 -5.76 -2.43 -8.40
CA GLY A 50 -4.50 -2.15 -7.74
C GLY A 50 -3.29 -2.36 -8.66
N PRO A 51 -2.11 -1.88 -8.25
CA PRO A 51 -0.85 -2.20 -8.91
C PRO A 51 -0.52 -3.69 -8.77
N GLY A 52 0.40 -4.17 -9.61
CA GLY A 52 1.09 -5.45 -9.40
C GLY A 52 2.39 -5.26 -8.62
N CYS A 53 2.93 -6.35 -8.06
CA CYS A 53 4.25 -6.36 -7.44
C CYS A 53 4.97 -7.70 -7.67
N ALA A 54 6.29 -7.70 -7.50
CA ALA A 54 7.11 -8.90 -7.44
C ALA A 54 8.27 -8.70 -6.46
N PHE A 55 8.69 -9.80 -5.83
CA PHE A 55 9.96 -9.89 -5.14
C PHE A 55 10.95 -10.65 -6.02
N ILE A 56 12.08 -10.02 -6.33
CA ILE A 56 13.11 -10.57 -7.22
C ILE A 56 14.48 -10.19 -6.68
N ASP A 57 15.49 -11.03 -6.86
CA ASP A 57 16.89 -10.67 -6.64
C ASP A 57 17.44 -10.15 -7.98
N TYR A 58 17.40 -8.83 -8.21
CA TYR A 58 17.70 -8.27 -9.55
C TYR A 58 19.20 -8.10 -9.78
N ASP A 59 19.99 -7.92 -8.72
CA ASP A 59 21.44 -7.72 -8.79
C ASP A 59 22.27 -8.95 -8.33
N SER A 60 21.60 -10.09 -8.09
CA SER A 60 22.20 -11.37 -7.71
C SER A 60 23.01 -11.29 -6.41
N ASP A 61 22.56 -10.47 -5.48
CA ASP A 61 23.26 -10.19 -4.23
C ASP A 61 22.81 -11.10 -3.07
N GLY A 62 21.83 -11.97 -3.34
CA GLY A 62 21.23 -12.93 -2.43
C GLY A 62 20.04 -12.38 -1.62
N TRP A 63 19.63 -11.13 -1.85
CA TRP A 63 18.51 -10.49 -1.17
C TRP A 63 17.38 -10.16 -2.13
N LEU A 64 16.14 -10.33 -1.67
CA LEU A 64 14.97 -9.97 -2.46
C LEU A 64 14.76 -8.45 -2.44
N ASP A 65 14.70 -7.90 -3.65
CA ASP A 65 14.30 -6.55 -3.98
C ASP A 65 12.81 -6.48 -4.32
N ILE A 66 12.28 -5.27 -4.51
CA ILE A 66 10.86 -5.05 -4.80
C ILE A 66 10.70 -4.38 -6.16
N LEU A 67 9.92 -5.01 -7.04
CA LEU A 67 9.39 -4.41 -8.26
C LEU A 67 7.91 -4.04 -8.05
N LEU A 68 7.55 -2.79 -8.27
CA LEU A 68 6.17 -2.30 -8.24
C LEU A 68 5.72 -1.88 -9.64
N VAL A 69 4.60 -2.46 -10.09
CA VAL A 69 4.01 -2.20 -11.40
C VAL A 69 3.05 -1.03 -11.30
N ASN A 70 3.21 -0.07 -12.19
CA ASN A 70 2.39 1.13 -12.23
C ASN A 70 1.49 1.12 -13.47
N GLY A 71 0.33 1.74 -13.36
CA GLY A 71 -0.48 2.07 -14.53
C GLY A 71 0.02 3.34 -15.21
N CYS A 72 -0.80 3.88 -16.13
CA CYS A 72 -0.53 5.14 -16.78
C CYS A 72 -1.83 5.87 -17.12
N ASP A 73 -1.70 7.15 -17.44
CA ASP A 73 -2.84 7.95 -17.90
C ASP A 73 -3.32 7.48 -19.27
N TRP A 74 -4.63 7.58 -19.50
CA TRP A 74 -5.24 7.24 -20.78
C TRP A 74 -4.77 8.17 -21.92
N PRO A 75 -4.78 7.69 -23.19
CA PRO A 75 -4.60 8.56 -24.35
C PRO A 75 -5.56 9.76 -24.29
N GLY A 76 -5.07 10.96 -24.60
CA GLY A 76 -5.85 12.20 -24.52
C GLY A 76 -6.01 12.80 -23.11
N HIS A 77 -5.63 12.09 -22.05
CA HIS A 77 -5.76 12.52 -20.65
C HIS A 77 -4.44 12.46 -19.87
N LYS A 78 -3.31 12.65 -20.56
CA LYS A 78 -1.97 12.62 -19.97
C LYS A 78 -1.78 13.79 -19.00
N ARG A 79 -1.43 13.48 -17.76
CA ARG A 79 -1.13 14.42 -16.67
C ARG A 79 0.26 14.19 -16.08
N ARG A 80 0.72 12.94 -16.03
CA ARG A 80 2.05 12.57 -15.55
C ARG A 80 2.63 11.39 -16.32
N ARG A 81 3.97 11.34 -16.36
CA ARG A 81 4.68 10.13 -16.76
C ARG A 81 4.71 9.18 -15.56
N SER A 82 4.30 7.94 -15.78
CA SER A 82 4.38 6.87 -14.79
C SER A 82 5.30 5.78 -15.33
N THR A 83 6.12 5.24 -14.44
CA THR A 83 7.00 4.11 -14.70
C THR A 83 6.79 3.06 -13.62
N LEU A 84 7.27 1.86 -13.87
CA LEU A 84 7.53 0.88 -12.80
C LEU A 84 8.48 1.52 -11.78
N ARG A 85 8.51 0.96 -10.56
CA ARG A 85 9.55 1.27 -9.57
C ARG A 85 10.31 0.01 -9.18
N LEU A 86 11.63 0.09 -9.17
CA LEU A 86 12.51 -0.94 -8.64
C LEU A 86 13.18 -0.41 -7.38
N TYR A 87 13.06 -1.17 -6.29
CA TYR A 87 13.61 -0.84 -4.98
C TYR A 87 14.61 -1.90 -4.57
N ARG A 88 15.90 -1.55 -4.53
CA ARG A 88 16.96 -2.43 -4.04
C ARG A 88 16.91 -2.54 -2.52
N ASN A 89 17.05 -3.74 -1.99
CA ASN A 89 17.11 -4.02 -0.57
C ASN A 89 18.46 -3.59 0.02
N ASN A 90 18.46 -2.73 1.04
CA ASN A 90 19.69 -2.27 1.72
C ASN A 90 20.13 -3.22 2.85
N ARG A 91 19.47 -4.37 3.02
CA ARG A 91 19.79 -5.43 4.00
C ARG A 91 19.67 -5.00 5.45
N ASN A 92 18.96 -3.91 5.72
CA ASN A 92 18.77 -3.31 7.05
C ASN A 92 17.31 -2.91 7.30
N GLY A 93 16.37 -3.50 6.55
CA GLY A 93 14.94 -3.16 6.62
C GLY A 93 14.54 -1.93 5.82
N THR A 94 15.47 -1.31 5.08
CA THR A 94 15.19 -0.20 4.17
C THR A 94 15.47 -0.56 2.72
N PHE A 95 14.93 0.24 1.81
CA PHE A 95 15.10 0.08 0.37
C PHE A 95 15.52 1.39 -0.29
N THR A 96 16.23 1.28 -1.42
CA THR A 96 16.61 2.40 -2.27
C THR A 96 15.93 2.29 -3.62
N ASP A 97 15.24 3.36 -4.04
CA ASP A 97 14.70 3.44 -5.40
C ASP A 97 15.85 3.53 -6.42
N VAL A 98 15.98 2.50 -7.24
CA VAL A 98 16.99 2.37 -8.31
C VAL A 98 16.37 2.38 -9.70
N THR A 99 15.15 2.91 -9.84
CA THR A 99 14.38 2.91 -11.11
C THR A 99 15.11 3.53 -12.30
N ALA A 100 16.05 4.45 -12.05
CA ALA A 100 16.81 5.15 -13.09
C ALA A 100 18.28 4.70 -13.20
N ALA A 101 18.69 3.70 -12.41
CA ALA A 101 20.08 3.21 -12.35
C ALA A 101 20.46 2.35 -13.56
#